data_AF-A0A4P9WS56-F1
#
_entry.id   AF-A0A4P9WS56-F1
#
_cell.length_a   1.000
_cell.length_b   1.000
_cell.length_c   1.000
_cell.angle_alpha   90.00
_cell.angle_beta   90.00
_cell.angle_gamma   90.00
#
_symmetry.space_group_name_H-M   'P 1'
#
loop_
_entity.id
_entity.type
_entity.pdbx_description
1 polymer ?
#
loop_
_entity_poly.entity_id
_entity_poly.type
_entity_poly.pdbx_seq_one_letter_code
_entity_poly.pdbx_strand_id
1 'polypeptide(L)'
;PEWVVEDYVDFYVFVCRHHPVLFQEVVPDDFLTFAMVILDQPHVIKNPYLKSKLVEVLFYFTLPIYRDRDGQPISRVRDSLAIHPLCQQRLVRVLLRFYVDIIRAIWDQPLHRHEIIKQARALTSFVRFVNLLMNDTTYLLDEAL
;
A
#
# COMPACT_ATOMS: atom_id res chain seq x y z
N PRO A 1 -16.51 12.70 10.47
CA PRO A 1 -16.57 11.75 11.61
C PRO A 1 -15.92 10.42 11.21
N GLU A 2 -15.24 9.70 12.11
CA GLU A 2 -14.53 8.45 11.73
C GLU A 2 -15.48 7.36 11.19
N TRP A 3 -16.71 7.27 11.71
CA TRP A 3 -17.71 6.30 11.24
C TRP A 3 -18.07 6.45 9.75
N VAL A 4 -18.12 7.69 9.23
CA VAL A 4 -18.40 7.95 7.81
C VAL A 4 -17.28 7.38 6.94
N VAL A 5 -16.03 7.53 7.40
CA VAL A 5 -14.88 6.99 6.67
C VAL A 5 -14.88 5.47 6.75
N GLU A 6 -15.25 4.91 7.90
CA GLU A 6 -15.38 3.47 8.06
C GLU A 6 -16.41 2.88 7.10
N ASP A 7 -17.62 3.44 7.03
CA ASP A 7 -18.65 2.99 6.09
C ASP A 7 -18.17 3.07 4.63
N TYR A 8 -17.50 4.16 4.27
CA TYR A 8 -16.93 4.35 2.94
C TYR A 8 -15.88 3.29 2.61
N VAL A 9 -14.95 3.01 3.53
CA VAL A 9 -13.90 2.01 3.31
C VAL A 9 -14.48 0.60 3.32
N ASP A 10 -15.45 0.30 4.18
CA ASP A 10 -16.11 -1.01 4.24
C ASP A 10 -16.87 -1.32 2.95
N PHE A 11 -17.47 -0.33 2.30
CA PHE A 11 -18.02 -0.48 0.97
C PHE A 11 -16.96 -0.95 -0.03
N TYR A 12 -15.79 -0.32 -0.07
CA TYR A 12 -14.71 -0.73 -0.98
C TYR A 12 -14.16 -2.13 -0.66
N VAL A 13 -14.00 -2.46 0.63
CA VAL A 13 -13.60 -3.81 1.06
C VAL A 13 -14.63 -4.85 0.59
N PHE A 14 -15.93 -4.56 0.74
CA PHE A 14 -17.00 -5.43 0.27
C PHE A 14 -16.94 -5.63 -1.26
N VAL A 15 -16.80 -4.56 -2.04
CA VAL A 15 -16.71 -4.64 -3.50
C VAL A 15 -15.48 -5.44 -3.93
N CYS A 16 -14.31 -5.20 -3.33
CA CYS A 16 -13.09 -5.96 -3.62
C CYS A 16 -13.26 -7.46 -3.38
N ARG A 17 -13.98 -7.85 -2.33
CA ARG A 17 -14.18 -9.26 -1.95
C ARG A 17 -15.24 -9.98 -2.77
N HIS A 18 -16.32 -9.29 -3.12
CA HIS A 18 -17.50 -9.93 -3.72
C HIS A 18 -17.67 -9.62 -5.21
N HIS A 19 -17.29 -8.43 -5.66
CA HIS A 19 -17.50 -7.96 -7.03
C HIS A 19 -16.31 -7.16 -7.60
N PRO A 20 -15.08 -7.72 -7.63
CA PRO A 20 -13.90 -7.02 -8.11
C PRO A 20 -13.95 -6.63 -9.60
N VAL A 21 -14.87 -7.22 -10.37
CA VAL A 21 -15.09 -6.90 -11.81
C VAL A 21 -15.45 -5.44 -12.01
N LEU A 22 -16.17 -4.81 -11.08
CA LEU A 22 -16.64 -3.42 -11.22
C LEU A 22 -15.49 -2.43 -11.41
N PHE A 23 -14.34 -2.74 -10.85
CA PHE A 23 -13.13 -1.95 -10.95
C PHE A 23 -12.47 -2.00 -12.34
N GLN A 24 -12.85 -2.95 -13.19
CA GLN A 24 -12.48 -2.91 -14.61
C GLN A 24 -13.30 -1.90 -15.40
N GLU A 25 -14.50 -1.55 -14.95
CA GLU A 25 -15.36 -0.62 -15.66
C GLU A 25 -15.14 0.80 -15.15
N VAL A 26 -15.11 0.94 -13.82
CA VAL A 26 -14.98 2.20 -13.10
C VAL A 26 -13.68 2.21 -12.31
N VAL A 27 -12.74 3.06 -12.71
CA VAL A 27 -11.48 3.25 -12.00
C VAL A 27 -11.72 4.17 -10.80
N PRO A 28 -11.34 3.77 -9.57
CA PRO A 28 -11.69 4.52 -8.37
C PRO A 28 -10.64 5.60 -8.02
N ASP A 29 -10.41 6.55 -8.92
CA ASP A 29 -9.40 7.62 -8.73
C ASP A 29 -9.65 8.45 -7.46
N ASP A 30 -10.93 8.74 -7.16
CA ASP A 30 -11.31 9.47 -5.94
C ASP A 30 -10.94 8.69 -4.67
N PHE A 31 -11.07 7.36 -4.69
CA PHE A 31 -10.63 6.51 -3.60
C PHE A 31 -9.11 6.53 -3.45
N LEU A 32 -8.36 6.50 -4.55
CA LEU A 32 -6.90 6.58 -4.50
C LEU A 32 -6.44 7.90 -3.89
N THR A 33 -7.02 9.02 -4.33
CA THR A 33 -6.76 10.34 -3.73
C THR A 33 -7.08 10.33 -2.24
N PHE A 34 -8.27 9.84 -1.88
CA PHE A 34 -8.71 9.73 -0.49
C PHE A 34 -7.73 8.90 0.36
N ALA A 35 -7.40 7.69 -0.08
CA ALA A 35 -6.49 6.78 0.61
C ALA A 35 -5.10 7.38 0.79
N MET A 36 -4.56 8.04 -0.25
CA MET A 36 -3.25 8.69 -0.16
C MET A 36 -3.25 9.84 0.85
N VAL A 37 -4.28 10.68 0.87
CA VAL A 37 -4.37 11.79 1.83
C VAL A 37 -4.50 11.28 3.27
N ILE A 38 -5.38 10.31 3.51
CA ILE A 38 -5.61 9.74 4.84
C ILE A 38 -4.39 8.98 5.35
N LEU A 39 -3.80 8.12 4.52
CA LEU A 39 -2.65 7.31 4.92
C LEU A 39 -1.38 8.14 5.07
N ASP A 40 -1.27 9.31 4.43
CA ASP A 40 -0.13 10.22 4.53
C ASP A 40 -0.21 11.15 5.75
N GLN A 41 -1.41 11.43 6.25
CA GLN A 41 -1.63 12.29 7.42
C GLN A 41 -2.03 11.45 8.65
N PRO A 42 -1.08 11.02 9.50
CA PRO A 42 -1.36 10.02 10.53
C PRO A 42 -2.25 10.54 11.67
N HIS A 43 -2.42 11.86 11.78
CA HIS A 43 -3.24 12.53 12.78
C HIS A 43 -4.72 12.67 12.38
N VAL A 44 -5.05 12.52 11.09
CA VAL A 44 -6.43 12.68 10.59
C VAL A 44 -7.31 11.52 11.04
N ILE A 45 -6.77 10.30 11.00
CA ILE A 45 -7.44 9.09 11.51
C ILE A 45 -6.53 8.43 12.53
N LYS A 46 -7.01 8.30 13.77
CA LYS A 46 -6.25 7.64 14.84
C LYS A 46 -6.47 6.14 14.84
N ASN A 47 -7.65 5.69 14.40
CA ASN A 47 -8.03 4.29 14.37
C ASN A 47 -7.10 3.45 13.45
N PRO A 48 -6.26 2.55 14.00
CA PRO A 48 -5.36 1.72 13.21
C PRO A 48 -6.09 0.66 12.37
N TYR A 49 -7.27 0.20 12.81
CA TYR A 49 -8.08 -0.76 12.06
C TYR A 49 -8.54 -0.16 10.72
N LEU A 50 -8.93 1.12 10.73
CA LEU A 50 -9.36 1.81 9.53
C LEU A 50 -8.20 2.02 8.53
N LYS A 51 -6.99 2.32 9.04
CA LYS A 51 -5.77 2.35 8.20
C LYS A 51 -5.47 0.98 7.60
N SER A 52 -5.64 -0.09 8.37
CA SER A 52 -5.47 -1.46 7.88
C SER A 52 -6.46 -1.79 6.76
N LYS A 53 -7.74 -1.42 6.89
CA LYS A 53 -8.76 -1.62 5.85
C LYS A 53 -8.41 -0.85 4.55
N LEU A 54 -7.89 0.37 4.68
CA LEU A 54 -7.41 1.14 3.51
C LEU A 54 -6.24 0.45 2.79
N VAL A 55 -5.25 -0.03 3.55
CA VAL A 55 -4.11 -0.78 3.00
C VAL A 55 -4.58 -2.10 2.37
N GLU A 56 -5.60 -2.75 2.94
CA GLU A 56 -6.22 -3.95 2.37
C GLU A 56 -6.85 -3.67 1.00
N VAL A 57 -7.60 -2.58 0.84
CA VAL A 57 -8.17 -2.21 -0.47
C VAL A 57 -7.05 -1.93 -1.49
N LEU A 58 -6.00 -1.20 -1.09
CA LEU A 58 -4.84 -0.97 -1.95
C LEU A 58 -4.15 -2.28 -2.36
N PHE A 59 -4.07 -3.25 -1.46
CA PHE A 59 -3.56 -4.58 -1.79
C PHE A 59 -4.42 -5.27 -2.86
N TYR A 60 -5.75 -5.27 -2.72
CA TYR A 60 -6.64 -5.83 -3.74
C TYR A 60 -6.44 -5.20 -5.13
N PHE A 61 -6.15 -3.90 -5.16
CA PHE A 61 -5.89 -3.17 -6.40
C PHE A 61 -4.59 -3.57 -7.10
N THR A 62 -3.64 -4.19 -6.38
CA THR A 62 -2.41 -4.75 -6.99
C THR A 62 -2.60 -6.13 -7.60
N LEU A 63 -3.71 -6.83 -7.28
CA LEU A 63 -3.89 -8.21 -7.71
C LEU A 63 -4.17 -8.28 -9.22
N PRO A 64 -3.50 -9.19 -9.95
CA PRO A 64 -3.79 -9.45 -11.35
C PRO A 64 -5.04 -10.35 -11.46
N ILE A 65 -6.22 -9.77 -11.20
CA ILE A 65 -7.48 -10.52 -11.13
C ILE A 65 -7.86 -11.12 -12.50
N TYR A 66 -7.44 -10.49 -13.60
CA TYR A 66 -7.78 -10.90 -14.95
C TYR A 66 -6.54 -11.11 -15.81
N ARG A 67 -6.70 -11.94 -16.84
CA ARG A 67 -5.69 -12.14 -17.87
C ARG A 67 -6.29 -11.88 -19.24
N ASP A 68 -5.51 -11.28 -20.13
CA ASP A 68 -5.89 -11.13 -21.53
C ASP A 68 -5.86 -12.48 -22.26
N ARG A 69 -6.17 -12.43 -23.56
CA ARG A 69 -6.16 -13.61 -24.44
C ARG A 69 -4.77 -14.24 -24.56
N ASP A 70 -3.71 -13.47 -24.31
CA ASP A 70 -2.31 -13.87 -24.35
C ASP A 70 -1.78 -14.29 -22.96
N GLY A 71 -2.66 -14.34 -21.95
CA GLY A 71 -2.35 -14.73 -20.58
C GLY A 71 -1.69 -13.64 -19.72
N GLN A 72 -1.55 -12.41 -20.23
CA GLN A 72 -0.98 -11.27 -19.52
C GLN A 72 -1.96 -10.68 -18.51
N PRO A 73 -1.51 -10.30 -17.32
CA PRO A 73 -2.38 -9.75 -16.29
C PRO A 73 -2.93 -8.37 -16.67
N ILE A 74 -4.26 -8.26 -16.85
CA ILE A 74 -4.95 -6.98 -17.03
C ILE A 74 -5.56 -6.54 -15.69
N SER A 75 -5.22 -5.32 -15.27
CA SER A 75 -5.93 -4.64 -14.20
C SER A 75 -5.89 -3.13 -14.45
N ARG A 76 -7.00 -2.55 -14.93
CA ARG A 76 -7.11 -1.09 -15.12
C ARG A 76 -6.87 -0.33 -13.83
N VAL A 77 -7.18 -0.93 -12.68
CA VAL A 77 -6.91 -0.33 -11.38
C VAL A 77 -5.44 -0.39 -11.00
N ARG A 78 -4.73 -1.46 -11.35
CA ARG A 78 -3.27 -1.50 -11.21
C ARG A 78 -2.61 -0.41 -12.06
N ASP A 79 -3.10 -0.22 -13.28
CA ASP A 79 -2.58 0.81 -14.18
C ASP A 79 -2.89 2.22 -13.62
N SER A 80 -4.07 2.42 -13.02
CA SER A 80 -4.40 3.67 -12.32
C SER A 80 -3.48 3.92 -11.13
N LEU A 81 -3.11 2.91 -10.33
CA LEU A 81 -2.11 3.09 -9.26
C LEU A 81 -0.77 3.61 -9.80
N ALA A 82 -0.37 3.19 -11.00
CA ALA A 82 0.88 3.63 -11.64
C ALA A 82 0.79 5.04 -12.25
N ILE A 83 -0.39 5.46 -12.70
CA ILE A 83 -0.60 6.74 -13.39
C ILE A 83 -1.03 7.85 -12.41
N HIS A 84 -1.70 7.50 -11.31
CA HIS A 84 -2.28 8.47 -10.38
C HIS A 84 -1.20 9.32 -9.69
N PRO A 85 -1.21 10.67 -9.82
CA PRO A 85 -0.10 11.53 -9.38
C PRO A 85 0.24 11.40 -7.89
N LEU A 86 -0.79 11.29 -7.03
CA LEU A 86 -0.55 11.13 -5.58
C LEU A 86 -0.01 9.73 -5.25
N CYS A 87 -0.35 8.71 -6.03
CA CYS A 87 0.17 7.37 -5.81
C CYS A 87 1.66 7.33 -6.19
N GLN A 88 2.04 7.91 -7.31
CA GLN A 88 3.45 8.05 -7.71
C GLN A 88 4.29 8.75 -6.63
N GLN A 89 3.75 9.82 -6.03
CA GLN A 89 4.48 10.61 -5.03
C GLN A 89 4.49 10.00 -3.62
N ARG A 90 3.41 9.31 -3.22
CA ARG A 90 3.15 9.01 -1.80
C ARG A 90 2.94 7.53 -1.49
N LEU A 91 2.57 6.69 -2.46
CA LEU A 91 2.16 5.30 -2.20
C LEU A 91 3.25 4.51 -1.47
N VAL A 92 4.49 4.55 -1.97
CA VAL A 92 5.62 3.84 -1.34
C VAL A 92 5.86 4.35 0.07
N ARG A 93 5.87 5.68 0.26
CA ARG A 93 6.08 6.32 1.57
C ARG A 93 5.02 5.90 2.59
N VAL A 94 3.74 5.94 2.22
CA VAL A 94 2.65 5.65 3.17
C VAL A 94 2.61 4.17 3.56
N LEU A 95 2.87 3.27 2.61
CA LEU A 95 2.93 1.83 2.87
C LEU A 95 4.14 1.50 3.77
N LEU A 96 5.32 2.05 3.46
CA LEU A 96 6.51 1.89 4.28
C LEU A 96 6.27 2.33 5.72
N ARG A 97 5.71 3.55 5.90
CA ARG A 97 5.42 4.07 7.22
C ARG A 97 4.47 3.17 7.99
N PHE A 98 3.39 2.71 7.34
CA PHE A 98 2.44 1.78 7.95
C PHE A 98 3.10 0.49 8.44
N TYR A 99 3.95 -0.15 7.63
CA TYR A 99 4.67 -1.36 8.06
C TYR A 99 5.71 -1.08 9.16
N VAL A 100 6.42 0.05 9.10
CA VAL A 100 7.36 0.46 10.16
C VAL A 100 6.63 0.68 11.48
N ASP A 101 5.45 1.30 11.47
CA ASP A 101 4.65 1.52 12.67
C ASP A 101 4.20 0.20 13.32
N ILE A 102 3.83 -0.81 12.51
CA ILE A 102 3.52 -2.16 12.99
C ILE A 102 4.75 -2.83 13.62
N ILE A 103 5.91 -2.76 12.94
CA ILE A 103 7.16 -3.35 13.43
C ILE A 103 7.57 -2.70 14.75
N ARG A 104 7.45 -1.37 14.87
CA ARG A 104 7.71 -0.64 16.12
C ARG A 104 6.81 -1.10 17.25
N ALA A 105 5.52 -1.30 16.99
CA ALA A 105 4.56 -1.74 18.01
C ALA A 105 4.89 -3.13 18.60
N ILE A 106 5.53 -4.02 17.84
CA ILE A 106 5.94 -5.36 18.31
C ILE A 106 7.40 -5.43 18.79
N TRP A 107 8.15 -4.34 18.67
CA TRP A 107 9.61 -4.31 18.90
C TRP A 107 10.01 -4.53 20.35
N ASP A 108 9.15 -4.11 21.29
CA ASP A 108 9.43 -4.20 22.73
C ASP A 108 9.54 -5.64 23.23
N GLN A 109 8.93 -6.61 22.51
CA GLN A 109 9.02 -8.01 22.86
C GLN A 109 10.34 -8.63 22.36
N PRO A 110 11.27 -9.06 23.24
CA PRO A 110 12.60 -9.53 22.82
C PRO A 110 12.58 -10.73 21.88
N LEU A 111 11.58 -11.62 22.03
CA LEU A 111 11.39 -12.78 21.16
C LEU A 111 11.07 -12.36 19.72
N HIS A 112 10.13 -11.42 19.53
CA HIS A 112 9.79 -10.91 18.21
C HIS A 112 10.95 -10.13 17.59
N ARG A 113 11.62 -9.28 18.40
CA ARG A 113 12.80 -8.54 17.94
C ARG A 113 13.90 -9.47 17.42
N HIS A 114 14.18 -10.57 18.13
CA HIS A 114 15.17 -11.54 17.70
C HIS A 114 14.82 -12.17 16.33
N GLU A 115 13.58 -12.64 16.16
CA GLU A 115 13.14 -13.24 14.91
C GLU A 115 13.11 -12.23 13.75
N ILE A 116 12.72 -10.97 13.98
CA ILE A 116 12.76 -9.92 12.96
C ILE A 116 14.20 -9.69 12.47
N ILE A 117 15.17 -9.55 13.38
CA ILE A 117 16.58 -9.35 13.03
C ILE A 117 17.14 -10.53 12.25
N LYS A 118 16.79 -11.76 12.68
CA LYS A 118 17.19 -13.00 12.00
C LYS A 118 16.62 -13.07 10.57
N GLN A 119 15.33 -12.77 10.39
CA GLN A 119 14.67 -12.77 9.08
C GLN A 119 15.20 -11.65 8.17
N ALA A 120 15.45 -10.45 8.70
CA ALA A 120 16.01 -9.33 7.93
C ALA A 120 17.39 -9.65 7.33
N ARG A 121 18.17 -10.50 7.99
CA ARG A 121 19.49 -10.98 7.50
C ARG A 121 19.38 -12.14 6.51
N ALA A 122 18.29 -12.92 6.56
CA ALA A 122 18.10 -14.11 5.75
C ALA A 122 17.30 -13.86 4.46
N LEU A 123 16.37 -12.91 4.46
CA LEU A 123 15.50 -12.64 3.33
C LEU A 123 16.23 -11.81 2.26
N THR A 124 16.62 -12.45 1.16
CA THR A 124 17.08 -11.78 -0.06
C THR A 124 16.06 -10.78 -0.59
N SER A 125 14.76 -10.99 -0.36
CA SER A 125 13.69 -10.03 -0.69
C SER A 125 13.75 -8.75 0.14
N PHE A 126 14.18 -8.81 1.41
CA PHE A 126 14.35 -7.62 2.26
C PHE A 126 15.59 -6.83 1.83
N VAL A 127 16.68 -7.53 1.48
CA VAL A 127 17.86 -6.93 0.85
C VAL A 127 17.51 -6.32 -0.50
N ARG A 128 16.70 -6.98 -1.34
CA ARG A 128 16.23 -6.45 -2.63
C ARG A 128 15.32 -5.23 -2.46
N PHE A 129 14.47 -5.22 -1.45
CA PHE A 129 13.62 -4.09 -1.09
C PHE A 129 14.44 -2.89 -0.60
N VAL A 130 15.38 -3.11 0.31
CA VAL A 130 16.31 -2.07 0.78
C VAL A 130 17.22 -1.60 -0.35
N ASN A 131 17.68 -2.48 -1.24
CA ASN A 131 18.48 -2.12 -2.41
C ASN A 131 17.69 -1.33 -3.46
N LEU A 132 16.39 -1.63 -3.67
CA LEU A 132 15.51 -0.80 -4.51
C LEU A 132 15.36 0.60 -3.92
N LEU A 133 15.12 0.69 -2.60
CA LEU A 133 15.02 1.97 -1.90
C LEU A 133 16.33 2.75 -1.89
N MET A 134 17.47 2.07 -1.72
CA MET A 134 18.79 2.70 -1.74
C MET A 134 19.12 3.23 -3.13
N ASN A 135 18.91 2.43 -4.18
CA ASN A 135 19.15 2.86 -5.57
C ASN A 135 18.32 4.10 -5.96
N ASP A 136 17.06 4.19 -5.53
CA ASP A 136 16.22 5.36 -5.79
C ASP A 136 16.72 6.61 -5.01
N THR A 137 17.23 6.44 -3.78
CA THR A 137 17.86 7.55 -3.05
C THR A 137 19.20 8.00 -3.62
N THR A 138 20.01 7.11 -4.20
CA THR A 138 21.26 7.50 -4.88
C THR A 138 20.96 8.27 -6.16
N TYR A 139 19.95 7.83 -6.93
CA TYR A 139 19.52 8.53 -8.15
C TYR A 139 19.04 9.97 -7.87
N LEU A 140 18.26 10.15 -6.80
CA LEU A 140 17.80 11.48 -6.36
C LEU A 140 18.91 12.36 -5.80
N LEU A 141 20.00 11.78 -5.29
CA LEU A 141 21.19 12.51 -4.84
C LEU A 141 22.05 12.96 -6.03
N ASP A 142 22.16 12.13 -7.06
CA ASP A 142 22.91 12.45 -8.28
C ASP A 142 22.18 13.49 -9.15
N GLU A 143 20.84 13.57 -9.12
CA GLU A 143 20.07 14.65 -9.78
C GLU A 143 20.06 15.98 -8.99
N ALA A 144 20.42 15.96 -7.70
CA ALA A 144 20.43 17.14 -6.83
C ALA A 144 21.80 17.86 -6.77
N LEU A 145 22.83 17.28 -7.37
CA LEU A 145 24.18 17.83 -7.55
C LEU A 145 24.35 18.46 -8.93
#